data_AF-A0A9D1HDC6-F1
#
_entry.id   AF-A0A9D1HDC6-F1
#
_cell.length_a   1.000
_cell.length_b   1.000
_cell.length_c   1.000
_cell.angle_alpha   90.00
_cell.angle_beta   90.00
_cell.angle_gamma   90.00
#
_symmetry.space_group_name_H-M   'P 1'
#
loop_
_entity.id
_entity.type
_entity.pdbx_description
1 polymer ?
#
loop_
_entity_poly.entity_id
_entity_poly.type
_entity_poly.pdbx_seq_one_letter_code
_entity_poly.pdbx_strand_id
1 'polypeptide(L)'
;MNCFCASQNNTNDNCCRANDLCCFSGNLEDVTATPIYVQSVYDAVRFHLNGMKTVQGLRFTPALPCGCSISRVLDIRCKKVFDPSQAGDCDNLTLDMETGISGATFLNDSKGIVETIGPDGVPSEKIIFADTSNCDEDGCGTPIFGTQNVRMWGNIVVYMDLCICDNCGRESNMTVCAEVNIAKPSHPLVLTNFFELCMPSTSNSAFMPRLTELSNTGFTCRLATNNSGRDICISPNGDITANLIIGICVTMEKKITVPVQICVLSTGFAEAPLQENTSDFINCPGLFPDRNDGCCDASGNGYASGSCSQVQVCDTCPPQQNIDCGCGCGDYQQATPYNR
;
A
#
# COMPACT_ATOMS: atom_id res chain seq x y z
N MET A 1 -19.87 -39.03 1.69
CA MET A 1 -18.97 -38.30 0.78
C MET A 1 -17.59 -38.38 1.39
N ASN A 2 -16.59 -38.82 0.64
CA ASN A 2 -15.28 -39.17 1.21
C ASN A 2 -14.34 -37.96 1.14
N CYS A 3 -14.00 -37.39 2.30
CA CYS A 3 -12.85 -36.51 2.41
C CYS A 3 -11.57 -37.35 2.27
N PHE A 4 -10.78 -37.09 1.23
CA PHE A 4 -9.56 -37.84 0.94
C PHE A 4 -8.39 -37.38 1.81
N CYS A 5 -8.20 -38.00 2.97
CA CYS A 5 -6.89 -38.07 3.60
C CYS A 5 -6.03 -39.09 2.81
N ALA A 6 -5.31 -38.63 1.79
CA ALA A 6 -4.45 -39.48 0.97
C ALA A 6 -2.97 -39.15 1.22
N SER A 7 -2.24 -40.06 1.86
CA SER A 7 -0.77 -40.06 1.83
C SER A 7 -0.28 -40.58 0.48
N GLN A 8 0.49 -39.79 -0.26
CA GLN A 8 1.22 -40.27 -1.45
C GLN A 8 2.64 -39.70 -1.52
N ASN A 9 3.56 -40.54 -2.00
CA ASN A 9 5.00 -40.32 -1.95
C ASN A 9 5.48 -39.20 -2.89
N ASN A 10 6.54 -38.51 -2.45
CA ASN A 10 7.24 -37.48 -3.21
C ASN A 10 7.84 -37.99 -4.53
N THR A 11 7.69 -37.18 -5.57
CA THR A 11 8.64 -37.07 -6.70
C THR A 11 8.56 -35.66 -7.31
N ASN A 12 9.18 -34.66 -6.65
CA ASN A 12 9.82 -33.47 -7.26
C ASN A 12 10.31 -32.48 -6.17
N ASP A 13 11.63 -32.45 -5.93
CA ASP A 13 12.27 -31.81 -4.77
C ASP A 13 12.51 -30.29 -4.91
N ASN A 14 11.51 -29.50 -5.32
CA ASN A 14 11.69 -28.03 -5.47
C ASN A 14 10.48 -27.15 -5.08
N CYS A 15 9.44 -27.70 -4.45
CA CYS A 15 8.34 -26.91 -3.87
C CYS A 15 7.90 -27.51 -2.53
N CYS A 16 7.75 -26.68 -1.51
CA CYS A 16 7.06 -27.04 -0.27
C CYS A 16 5.55 -26.74 -0.38
N ARG A 17 4.74 -27.50 0.37
CA ARG A 17 3.36 -27.11 0.71
C ARG A 17 3.36 -26.70 2.18
N ALA A 18 2.55 -25.69 2.52
CA ALA A 18 2.22 -25.42 3.92
C ALA A 18 1.47 -26.62 4.51
N ASN A 19 1.65 -26.87 5.81
CA ASN A 19 0.83 -27.85 6.52
C ASN A 19 -0.59 -27.28 6.70
N ASP A 20 -1.61 -28.09 6.47
CA ASP A 20 -2.97 -27.78 6.91
C ASP A 20 -3.01 -27.83 8.45
N LEU A 21 -2.87 -26.67 9.09
CA LEU A 21 -2.77 -26.54 10.55
C LEU A 21 -4.11 -26.73 11.28
N CYS A 22 -5.24 -26.58 10.56
CA CYS A 22 -6.59 -26.73 11.11
C CYS A 22 -7.47 -27.56 10.17
N CYS A 23 -7.76 -28.80 10.57
CA CYS A 23 -8.74 -29.65 9.90
C CYS A 23 -10.03 -29.69 10.71
N PHE A 24 -11.09 -29.02 10.23
CA PHE A 24 -12.42 -29.18 10.83
C PHE A 24 -12.99 -30.55 10.45
N SER A 25 -13.37 -31.36 11.44
CA SER A 25 -13.90 -32.73 11.24
C SER A 25 -15.23 -32.76 10.47
N GLY A 26 -15.91 -31.61 10.34
CA GLY A 26 -17.27 -31.50 9.85
C GLY A 26 -18.34 -31.77 10.93
N ASN A 27 -17.94 -32.23 12.11
CA ASN A 27 -18.85 -32.45 13.24
C ASN A 27 -18.80 -31.27 14.22
N LEU A 28 -19.96 -30.68 14.52
CA LEU A 28 -20.10 -29.60 15.50
C LEU A 28 -19.96 -30.08 16.95
N GLU A 29 -20.08 -31.39 17.21
CA GLU A 29 -19.92 -31.97 18.55
C GLU A 29 -18.45 -31.98 19.02
N ASP A 30 -17.49 -31.96 18.09
CA ASP A 30 -16.05 -31.90 18.38
C ASP A 30 -15.58 -30.45 18.70
N VAL A 31 -16.49 -29.47 18.64
CA VAL A 31 -16.16 -28.04 18.70
C VAL A 31 -16.44 -27.48 20.09
N THR A 32 -15.38 -27.18 20.82
CA THR A 32 -15.44 -26.57 22.15
C THR A 32 -15.56 -25.05 22.08
N ALA A 33 -16.31 -24.44 22.98
CA ALA A 33 -16.36 -22.98 23.09
C ALA A 33 -15.12 -22.48 23.85
N THR A 34 -14.20 -21.82 23.14
CA THR A 34 -13.00 -21.23 23.74
C THR A 34 -13.21 -19.72 23.94
N PRO A 35 -13.00 -19.18 25.14
CA PRO A 35 -13.02 -17.74 25.35
C PRO A 35 -11.77 -17.11 24.75
N ILE A 36 -11.94 -16.23 23.76
CA ILE A 36 -10.87 -15.41 23.20
C ILE A 36 -11.10 -13.96 23.60
N TYR A 37 -10.04 -13.33 24.12
CA TYR A 37 -10.06 -11.92 24.47
C TYR A 37 -9.58 -11.09 23.26
N VAL A 38 -10.48 -10.30 22.69
CA VAL A 38 -10.24 -9.55 21.44
C VAL A 38 -10.81 -8.15 21.52
N GLN A 39 -10.50 -7.31 20.53
CA GLN A 39 -11.14 -6.01 20.35
C GLN A 39 -12.26 -6.15 19.34
N SER A 40 -13.47 -5.76 19.73
CA SER A 40 -14.59 -5.61 18.79
C SER A 40 -14.74 -4.17 18.37
N VAL A 41 -15.13 -3.95 17.13
CA VAL A 41 -15.52 -2.64 16.61
C VAL A 41 -16.98 -2.42 17.01
N TYR A 42 -17.25 -1.37 17.78
CA TYR A 42 -18.62 -0.98 18.16
C TYR A 42 -19.25 -0.13 17.05
N ASP A 43 -18.52 0.88 16.57
CA ASP A 43 -18.93 1.72 15.45
C ASP A 43 -17.70 2.13 14.62
N ALA A 44 -17.92 2.43 13.33
CA ALA A 44 -16.87 2.83 12.41
C ALA A 44 -17.39 3.75 11.29
N VAL A 45 -16.59 4.76 10.96
CA VAL A 45 -16.86 5.68 9.85
C VAL A 45 -15.65 5.75 8.92
N ARG A 46 -15.91 5.66 7.61
CA ARG A 46 -14.90 5.76 6.56
C ARG A 46 -15.22 6.91 5.62
N PHE A 47 -14.23 7.73 5.31
CA PHE A 47 -14.38 8.90 4.45
C PHE A 47 -13.15 9.15 3.57
N HIS A 48 -13.35 9.95 2.52
CA HIS A 48 -12.34 10.32 1.55
C HIS A 48 -12.09 11.82 1.57
N LEU A 49 -10.85 12.20 1.85
CA LEU A 49 -10.36 13.58 1.81
C LEU A 49 -9.65 13.83 0.48
N ASN A 50 -10.22 14.69 -0.35
CA ASN A 50 -9.69 14.98 -1.68
C ASN A 50 -8.94 16.32 -1.71
N GLY A 51 -7.77 16.33 -2.33
CA GLY A 51 -6.94 17.52 -2.57
C GLY A 51 -6.42 17.55 -4.00
N MET A 52 -5.84 18.68 -4.40
CA MET A 52 -5.24 18.83 -5.73
C MET A 52 -3.98 19.69 -5.64
N LYS A 53 -2.93 19.28 -6.35
CA LYS A 53 -1.74 20.10 -6.57
C LYS A 53 -1.49 20.26 -8.07
N THR A 54 -1.35 21.50 -8.52
CA THR A 54 -0.88 21.82 -9.87
C THR A 54 0.64 22.01 -9.85
N VAL A 55 1.33 21.45 -10.84
CA VAL A 55 2.78 21.58 -11.04
C VAL A 55 3.02 22.05 -12.46
N GLN A 56 3.87 23.07 -12.64
CA GLN A 56 4.19 23.63 -13.95
C GLN A 56 5.68 23.43 -14.25
N GLY A 57 6.00 23.14 -15.51
CA GLY A 57 7.39 22.98 -15.97
C GLY A 57 8.17 21.87 -15.25
N LEU A 58 7.51 20.81 -14.79
CA LEU A 58 8.17 19.70 -14.09
C LEU A 58 9.14 19.02 -15.06
N ARG A 59 10.44 19.05 -14.76
CA ARG A 59 11.48 18.43 -15.60
C ARG A 59 11.56 16.93 -15.34
N PHE A 60 11.52 16.16 -16.42
CA PHE A 60 11.60 14.71 -16.44
C PHE A 60 12.98 14.23 -16.88
N THR A 61 13.37 13.04 -16.41
CA THR A 61 14.60 12.34 -16.79
C THR A 61 14.30 10.86 -17.14
N PRO A 62 15.10 10.21 -17.99
CA PRO A 62 16.17 10.77 -18.81
C PRO A 62 15.64 11.70 -19.93
N ALA A 63 16.55 12.47 -20.54
CA ALA A 63 16.23 13.32 -21.69
C ALA A 63 15.88 12.49 -22.93
N LEU A 64 15.05 13.04 -23.81
CA LEU A 64 14.64 12.44 -25.07
C LEU A 64 15.87 12.20 -25.99
N PRO A 65 16.00 11.02 -26.62
CA PRO A 65 17.12 10.77 -27.55
C PRO A 65 17.14 11.73 -28.73
N CYS A 66 18.35 12.09 -29.19
CA CYS A 66 18.55 13.00 -30.32
C CYS A 66 17.80 12.51 -31.59
N GLY A 67 17.03 13.40 -32.22
CA GLY A 67 16.25 13.05 -33.42
C GLY A 67 15.01 12.19 -33.15
N CYS A 68 14.57 12.09 -31.90
CA CYS A 68 13.25 11.57 -31.55
C CYS A 68 12.26 12.70 -31.24
N SER A 69 10.97 12.42 -31.39
CA SER A 69 9.84 13.29 -31.02
C SER A 69 8.83 12.50 -30.19
N ILE A 70 8.00 13.17 -29.38
CA ILE A 70 6.94 12.50 -28.62
C ILE A 70 5.69 12.38 -29.52
N SER A 71 5.29 11.15 -29.83
CA SER A 71 4.07 10.83 -30.58
C SER A 71 2.83 11.00 -29.68
N ARG A 72 2.86 10.37 -28.50
CA ARG A 72 1.73 10.32 -27.55
C ARG A 72 2.19 9.91 -26.16
N VAL A 73 1.42 10.32 -25.14
CA VAL A 73 1.53 9.77 -23.78
C VAL A 73 0.74 8.47 -23.71
N LEU A 74 1.33 7.44 -23.12
CA LEU A 74 0.74 6.12 -22.92
C LEU A 74 0.02 6.04 -21.57
N ASP A 75 0.72 6.41 -20.51
CA ASP A 75 0.23 6.37 -19.12
C ASP A 75 0.99 7.39 -18.25
N ILE A 76 0.39 7.79 -17.12
CA ILE A 76 1.03 8.62 -16.10
C ILE A 76 0.76 7.99 -14.72
N ARG A 77 1.81 7.41 -14.15
CA ARG A 77 1.79 6.68 -12.88
C ARG A 77 2.49 7.49 -11.79
N CYS A 78 2.18 7.21 -10.53
CA CYS A 78 2.85 7.88 -9.41
C CYS A 78 3.08 6.93 -8.23
N LYS A 79 4.23 7.09 -7.57
CA LYS A 79 4.69 6.29 -6.45
C LYS A 79 5.04 7.21 -5.27
N LYS A 80 4.72 6.79 -4.05
CA LYS A 80 5.13 7.49 -2.82
C LYS A 80 6.65 7.37 -2.64
N VAL A 81 7.32 8.44 -2.20
CA VAL A 81 8.71 8.36 -1.74
C VAL A 81 8.72 7.88 -0.29
N PHE A 82 9.51 6.84 -0.03
CA PHE A 82 9.85 6.37 1.31
C PHE A 82 11.20 5.64 1.25
N ASP A 83 12.24 6.21 1.86
CA ASP A 83 13.52 5.55 2.09
C ASP A 83 13.52 4.92 3.49
N PRO A 84 13.54 3.56 3.60
CA PRO A 84 13.58 2.89 4.90
C PRO A 84 14.89 3.11 5.67
N SER A 85 15.98 3.51 4.99
CA SER A 85 17.26 3.82 5.63
C SER A 85 17.31 5.21 6.27
N GLN A 86 16.43 6.12 5.84
CA GLN A 86 16.30 7.50 6.33
C GLN A 86 14.85 7.78 6.74
N ALA A 87 14.26 6.96 7.61
CA ALA A 87 12.84 7.05 7.97
C ALA A 87 12.39 8.44 8.48
N GLY A 88 13.30 9.22 9.07
CA GLY A 88 13.06 10.59 9.54
C GLY A 88 13.26 11.71 8.50
N ASP A 89 13.53 11.39 7.23
CA ASP A 89 13.67 12.39 6.18
C ASP A 89 12.34 13.12 5.93
N CYS A 90 12.42 14.44 5.73
CA CYS A 90 11.29 15.30 5.39
C CYS A 90 10.83 15.13 3.93
N ASP A 91 11.66 14.55 3.06
CA ASP A 91 11.29 14.20 1.69
C ASP A 91 10.48 12.89 1.61
N ASN A 92 10.52 12.03 2.64
CA ASN A 92 9.59 10.90 2.77
C ASN A 92 8.16 11.40 2.88
N LEU A 93 7.25 10.79 2.10
CA LEU A 93 5.84 11.14 2.16
C LEU A 93 5.25 10.77 3.54
N THR A 94 4.95 11.79 4.32
CA THR A 94 4.47 11.65 5.70
C THR A 94 3.02 12.11 5.79
N LEU A 95 2.23 11.38 6.58
CA LEU A 95 0.84 11.70 6.91
C LEU A 95 0.73 11.82 8.43
N ASP A 96 0.26 12.97 8.90
CA ASP A 96 0.02 13.27 10.30
C ASP A 96 -1.47 13.54 10.53
N MET A 97 -2.01 13.02 11.63
CA MET A 97 -3.44 12.92 11.90
C MET A 97 -3.77 13.62 13.22
N GLU A 98 -4.43 14.76 13.12
CA GLU A 98 -4.88 15.55 14.25
C GLU A 98 -6.41 15.46 14.35
N THR A 99 -6.90 14.78 15.39
CA THR A 99 -8.33 14.55 15.63
C THR A 99 -8.78 15.32 16.86
N GLY A 100 -9.77 16.20 16.67
CA GLY A 100 -10.53 16.82 17.77
C GLY A 100 -11.89 16.14 17.91
N ILE A 101 -12.39 16.01 19.14
CA ILE A 101 -13.71 15.46 19.45
C ILE A 101 -14.53 16.50 20.22
N SER A 102 -15.85 16.47 20.04
CA SER A 102 -16.88 17.26 20.70
C SER A 102 -18.01 16.33 21.14
N GLY A 103 -18.52 16.53 22.35
CA GLY A 103 -19.44 15.59 23.02
C GLY A 103 -18.73 14.49 23.81
N ALA A 104 -17.44 14.27 23.57
CA ALA A 104 -16.57 13.41 24.38
C ALA A 104 -15.19 14.07 24.57
N THR A 105 -14.42 13.57 25.54
CA THR A 105 -13.05 14.00 25.84
C THR A 105 -12.10 12.80 25.76
N PHE A 106 -10.90 13.03 25.22
CA PHE A 106 -9.79 12.08 25.44
C PHE A 106 -9.44 12.04 26.93
N LEU A 107 -9.20 10.84 27.46
CA LEU A 107 -8.72 10.68 28.83
C LEU A 107 -7.29 11.23 28.90
N ASN A 108 -7.05 12.21 29.78
CA ASN A 108 -5.73 12.79 30.00
C ASN A 108 -5.18 12.42 31.39
N ASP A 109 -3.90 12.10 31.47
CA ASP A 109 -3.14 11.99 32.71
C ASP A 109 -2.18 13.18 32.91
N SER A 110 -1.23 13.08 33.84
CA SER A 110 -0.23 14.13 34.08
C SER A 110 0.90 14.20 33.05
N LYS A 111 0.88 13.33 32.02
CA LYS A 111 1.89 13.23 30.95
C LYS A 111 1.30 13.53 29.57
N GLY A 112 0.00 13.30 29.35
CA GLY A 112 -0.67 13.60 28.09
C GLY A 112 -2.00 12.86 27.93
N ILE A 113 -2.38 12.58 26.68
CA ILE A 113 -3.50 11.69 26.36
C ILE A 113 -3.11 10.26 26.75
N VAL A 114 -4.02 9.53 27.39
CA VAL A 114 -3.83 8.13 27.75
C VAL A 114 -4.09 7.25 26.53
N GLU A 115 -3.01 6.65 26.03
CA GLU A 115 -3.01 5.74 24.90
C GLU A 115 -2.82 4.29 25.36
N THR A 116 -3.48 3.35 24.67
CA THR A 116 -3.34 1.91 24.88
C THR A 116 -2.70 1.24 23.67
N ILE A 117 -2.03 0.12 23.93
CA ILE A 117 -1.44 -0.71 22.88
C ILE A 117 -2.56 -1.22 21.96
N GLY A 118 -2.48 -0.86 20.68
CA GLY A 118 -3.38 -1.33 19.64
C GLY A 118 -2.94 -2.67 19.03
N PRO A 119 -3.66 -3.15 18.00
CA PRO A 119 -3.34 -4.41 17.32
C PRO A 119 -2.02 -4.39 16.54
N ASP A 120 -1.45 -3.20 16.33
CA ASP A 120 -0.12 -2.95 15.76
C ASP A 120 1.03 -3.05 16.78
N GLY A 121 0.71 -3.28 18.06
CA GLY A 121 1.71 -3.49 19.12
C GLY A 121 2.35 -2.21 19.67
N VAL A 122 1.87 -1.03 19.27
CA VAL A 122 2.31 0.28 19.77
C VAL A 122 1.16 1.06 20.41
N PRO A 123 1.41 2.11 21.21
CA PRO A 123 0.37 3.01 21.69
C PRO A 123 -0.24 3.76 20.50
N SER A 124 -1.41 3.30 20.04
CA SER A 124 -2.10 3.81 18.83
C SER A 124 -3.58 4.07 19.07
N GLU A 125 -4.16 3.52 20.13
CA GLU A 125 -5.57 3.70 20.50
C GLU A 125 -5.71 4.72 21.64
N LYS A 126 -6.56 5.74 21.47
CA LYS A 126 -6.79 6.78 22.48
C LYS A 126 -8.05 6.47 23.28
N ILE A 127 -7.96 6.48 24.61
CA ILE A 127 -9.15 6.27 25.46
C ILE A 127 -10.06 7.50 25.39
N ILE A 128 -11.35 7.28 25.14
CA ILE A 128 -12.38 8.32 25.08
C ILE A 128 -13.39 8.17 26.22
N PHE A 129 -13.88 9.29 26.74
CA PHE A 129 -14.89 9.35 27.79
C PHE A 129 -15.96 10.38 27.47
N ALA A 130 -17.21 10.03 27.75
CA ALA A 130 -18.39 10.88 27.75
C ALA A 130 -19.35 10.38 28.84
N ASP A 131 -20.24 11.26 29.28
CA ASP A 131 -21.38 10.88 30.11
C ASP A 131 -22.45 10.23 29.22
N THR A 132 -22.62 8.92 29.35
CA THR A 132 -23.56 8.11 28.55
C THR A 132 -24.91 7.88 29.24
N SER A 133 -25.08 8.38 30.46
CA SER A 133 -26.20 8.04 31.36
C SER A 133 -27.59 8.14 30.71
N ASN A 134 -27.89 9.25 30.02
CA ASN A 134 -29.17 9.47 29.36
C ASN A 134 -29.45 8.45 28.24
N CYS A 135 -28.43 8.05 27.47
CA CYS A 135 -28.59 7.07 26.38
C CYS A 135 -28.60 5.63 26.90
N ASP A 136 -27.92 5.37 28.01
CA ASP A 136 -27.89 4.07 28.69
C ASP A 136 -29.28 3.68 29.25
N GLU A 137 -30.10 4.65 29.68
CA GLU A 137 -31.51 4.42 30.08
C GLU A 137 -32.37 3.85 28.94
N ASP A 138 -32.15 4.33 27.71
CA ASP A 138 -32.81 3.86 26.47
C ASP A 138 -32.10 2.66 25.82
N GLY A 139 -30.99 2.17 26.40
CA GLY A 139 -30.16 1.10 25.84
C GLY A 139 -29.46 1.47 24.52
N CYS A 140 -29.25 2.75 24.28
CA CYS A 140 -28.69 3.32 23.05
C CYS A 140 -27.25 3.84 23.24
N GLY A 141 -26.50 3.96 22.15
CA GLY A 141 -25.18 4.60 22.19
C GLY A 141 -25.26 6.13 22.14
N THR A 142 -24.23 6.80 22.65
CA THR A 142 -24.15 8.27 22.73
C THR A 142 -23.45 8.84 21.48
N PRO A 143 -24.07 9.77 20.72
CA PRO A 143 -23.44 10.35 19.55
C PRO A 143 -22.29 11.29 19.93
N ILE A 144 -21.15 11.14 19.25
CA ILE A 144 -19.98 12.01 19.38
C ILE A 144 -19.61 12.58 18.01
N PHE A 145 -19.21 13.85 17.99
CA PHE A 145 -18.83 14.56 16.76
C PHE A 145 -17.34 14.83 16.77
N GLY A 146 -16.69 14.75 15.62
CA GLY A 146 -15.26 14.99 15.52
C GLY A 146 -14.86 15.78 14.30
N THR A 147 -13.73 16.46 14.43
CA THR A 147 -13.02 17.12 13.34
C THR A 147 -11.71 16.38 13.11
N GLN A 148 -11.48 15.93 11.89
CA GLN A 148 -10.20 15.41 11.44
C GLN A 148 -9.48 16.50 10.66
N ASN A 149 -8.27 16.86 11.07
CA ASN A 149 -7.27 17.49 10.23
C ASN A 149 -6.23 16.45 9.82
N VAL A 150 -5.99 16.31 8.52
CA VAL A 150 -4.91 15.49 7.97
C VAL A 150 -3.85 16.45 7.42
N ARG A 151 -2.63 16.37 7.95
CA ARG A 151 -1.48 17.14 7.50
C ARG A 151 -0.58 16.23 6.69
N MET A 152 -0.17 16.65 5.49
CA MET A 152 0.67 15.84 4.60
C MET A 152 1.81 16.66 4.00
N TRP A 153 3.00 16.07 3.94
CA TRP A 153 4.20 16.63 3.32
C TRP A 153 5.11 15.52 2.76
N GLY A 154 6.22 15.92 2.14
CA GLY A 154 7.15 15.03 1.47
C GLY A 154 6.83 14.84 -0.02
N ASN A 155 7.46 13.86 -0.64
CA ASN A 155 7.59 13.78 -2.09
C ASN A 155 6.88 12.56 -2.70
N ILE A 156 6.55 12.67 -3.99
CA ILE A 156 6.14 11.54 -4.84
C ILE A 156 7.02 11.51 -6.09
N VAL A 157 7.22 10.32 -6.66
CA VAL A 157 7.78 10.17 -8.01
C VAL A 157 6.66 9.99 -9.00
N VAL A 158 6.61 10.84 -10.01
CA VAL A 158 5.74 10.69 -11.18
C VAL A 158 6.53 9.98 -12.27
N TYR A 159 5.92 8.96 -12.87
CA TYR A 159 6.42 8.27 -14.05
C TYR A 159 5.48 8.59 -15.22
N MET A 160 6.02 8.93 -16.37
CA MET A 160 5.28 9.18 -17.60
C MET A 160 5.81 8.23 -18.67
N ASP A 161 4.92 7.37 -19.16
CA ASP A 161 5.23 6.44 -20.23
C ASP A 161 4.90 7.13 -21.56
N LEU A 162 5.91 7.26 -22.41
CA LEU A 162 5.86 8.00 -23.67
C LEU A 162 6.04 7.05 -24.83
N CYS A 163 5.27 7.25 -25.89
CA CYS A 163 5.58 6.73 -27.20
C CYS A 163 6.36 7.79 -27.97
N ILE A 164 7.59 7.45 -28.35
CA ILE A 164 8.52 8.31 -29.08
C ILE A 164 8.65 7.82 -30.52
N CYS A 165 8.81 8.74 -31.46
CA CYS A 165 9.00 8.44 -32.88
C CYS A 165 10.36 8.96 -33.33
N ASP A 166 11.16 8.08 -33.96
CA ASP A 166 12.45 8.46 -34.57
C ASP A 166 12.28 9.17 -35.93
N ASN A 167 13.37 9.74 -36.44
CA ASN A 167 13.41 10.35 -37.78
C ASN A 167 13.06 9.39 -38.94
N CYS A 168 13.04 8.07 -38.70
CA CYS A 168 12.65 7.05 -39.68
C CYS A 168 11.15 6.69 -39.60
N GLY A 169 10.38 7.32 -38.70
CA GLY A 169 8.96 7.02 -38.47
C GLY A 169 8.70 5.79 -37.60
N ARG A 170 9.71 5.28 -36.88
CA ARG A 170 9.56 4.10 -35.99
C ARG A 170 9.13 4.55 -34.61
N GLU A 171 8.03 3.99 -34.12
CA GLU A 171 7.60 4.16 -32.74
C GLU A 171 8.39 3.25 -31.78
N SER A 172 8.76 3.80 -30.63
CA SER A 172 9.36 3.10 -29.49
C SER A 172 8.73 3.62 -28.19
N ASN A 173 8.88 2.87 -27.09
CA ASN A 173 8.35 3.26 -25.78
C ASN A 173 9.49 3.68 -24.85
N MET A 174 9.25 4.72 -24.05
CA MET A 174 10.21 5.30 -23.13
C MET A 174 9.50 5.75 -21.85
N THR A 175 9.95 5.27 -20.69
CA THR A 175 9.50 5.79 -19.40
C THR A 175 10.42 6.90 -18.95
N VAL A 176 9.86 8.04 -18.54
CA VAL A 176 10.59 9.12 -17.88
C VAL A 176 10.01 9.36 -16.49
N CYS A 177 10.83 9.76 -15.52
CA CYS A 177 10.42 10.05 -14.16
C CYS A 177 10.78 11.47 -13.72
N ALA A 178 10.05 11.98 -12.74
CA ALA A 178 10.30 13.25 -12.07
C ALA A 178 9.84 13.18 -10.62
N GLU A 179 10.61 13.76 -9.71
CA GLU A 179 10.21 13.88 -8.31
C GLU A 179 9.44 15.18 -8.07
N VAL A 180 8.37 15.09 -7.28
CA VAL A 180 7.48 16.20 -6.96
C VAL A 180 7.28 16.27 -5.45
N ASN A 181 7.73 17.37 -4.85
CA ASN A 181 7.32 17.72 -3.49
C ASN A 181 5.83 18.05 -3.45
N ILE A 182 5.06 17.36 -2.60
CA ILE A 182 3.63 17.63 -2.38
C ILE A 182 3.47 18.85 -1.47
N ALA A 183 4.17 18.87 -0.34
CA ALA A 183 4.26 20.02 0.55
C ALA A 183 5.53 19.92 1.41
N LYS A 184 5.90 21.02 2.07
CA LYS A 184 7.03 21.04 3.02
C LYS A 184 6.51 20.95 4.46
N PRO A 185 7.27 20.39 5.41
CA PRO A 185 6.85 20.32 6.81
C PRO A 185 6.47 21.68 7.43
N SER A 186 7.07 22.78 6.96
CA SER A 186 6.76 24.15 7.43
C SER A 186 5.41 24.69 6.92
N HIS A 187 4.89 24.14 5.83
CA HIS A 187 3.63 24.53 5.19
C HIS A 187 2.98 23.26 4.60
N PRO A 188 2.49 22.33 5.46
CA PRO A 188 1.94 21.06 5.01
C PRO A 188 0.61 21.28 4.26
N LEU A 189 0.24 20.34 3.40
CA LEU A 189 -1.11 20.30 2.86
C LEU A 189 -2.06 19.84 3.98
N VAL A 190 -3.03 20.67 4.33
CA VAL A 190 -4.04 20.36 5.34
C VAL A 190 -5.36 20.04 4.66
N LEU A 191 -5.93 18.87 4.96
CA LEU A 191 -7.25 18.42 4.52
C LEU A 191 -8.13 18.20 5.76
N THR A 192 -9.25 18.92 5.85
CA THR A 192 -10.15 18.87 7.01
C THR A 192 -11.45 18.15 6.65
N ASN A 193 -11.91 17.24 7.51
CA ASN A 193 -13.25 16.67 7.44
C ASN A 193 -13.92 16.66 8.81
N PHE A 194 -15.24 16.47 8.83
CA PHE A 194 -16.03 16.21 10.03
C PHE A 194 -16.56 14.78 9.98
N PHE A 195 -16.78 14.20 11.15
CA PHE A 195 -17.37 12.86 11.30
C PHE A 195 -18.27 12.79 12.53
N GLU A 196 -19.16 11.82 12.53
CA GLU A 196 -20.00 11.42 13.65
C GLU A 196 -19.72 9.95 13.93
N LEU A 197 -19.71 9.57 15.20
CA LEU A 197 -19.56 8.18 15.67
C LEU A 197 -20.49 7.96 16.86
N CYS A 198 -20.90 6.71 17.06
CA CYS A 198 -21.72 6.28 18.18
C CYS A 198 -20.84 5.62 19.26
N MET A 199 -20.84 6.17 20.48
CA MET A 199 -20.02 5.67 21.59
C MET A 199 -20.83 4.77 22.52
N PRO A 200 -20.31 3.59 22.94
CA PRO A 200 -20.97 2.74 23.92
C PRO A 200 -20.84 3.29 25.35
N SER A 201 -21.67 2.75 26.25
CA SER A 201 -21.68 3.09 27.68
C SER A 201 -20.30 3.09 28.33
N THR A 202 -20.00 4.15 29.09
CA THR A 202 -18.79 4.24 29.94
C THR A 202 -19.02 3.67 31.34
N SER A 203 -20.27 3.63 31.80
CA SER A 203 -20.69 3.14 33.13
C SER A 203 -21.05 1.65 33.16
N ASN A 204 -21.59 1.11 32.07
CA ASN A 204 -22.09 -0.27 31.97
C ASN A 204 -21.18 -1.17 31.12
N SER A 205 -19.87 -0.89 31.12
CA SER A 205 -18.85 -1.69 30.44
C SER A 205 -17.65 -1.96 31.35
N ALA A 206 -16.95 -3.07 31.11
CA ALA A 206 -15.74 -3.41 31.85
C ALA A 206 -14.50 -2.62 31.41
N PHE A 207 -14.57 -1.96 30.24
CA PHE A 207 -13.46 -1.28 29.60
C PHE A 207 -13.93 -0.03 28.89
N MET A 208 -13.23 1.10 29.13
CA MET A 208 -13.52 2.36 28.45
C MET A 208 -13.40 2.21 26.92
N PRO A 209 -14.27 2.86 26.13
CA PRO A 209 -14.18 2.84 24.68
C PRO A 209 -12.89 3.51 24.20
N ARG A 210 -12.38 3.05 23.06
CA ARG A 210 -11.11 3.52 22.50
C ARG A 210 -11.30 3.98 21.06
N LEU A 211 -10.70 5.09 20.67
CA LEU A 211 -10.64 5.55 19.29
C LEU A 211 -9.36 5.03 18.64
N THR A 212 -9.50 4.34 17.50
CA THR A 212 -8.39 3.99 16.61
C THR A 212 -8.61 4.57 15.22
N GLU A 213 -7.50 4.86 14.53
CA GLU A 213 -7.48 5.65 13.30
C GLU A 213 -6.57 4.98 12.27
N LEU A 214 -7.14 4.64 11.11
CA LEU A 214 -6.43 4.03 9.99
C LEU A 214 -6.48 4.97 8.80
N SER A 215 -5.36 5.13 8.10
CA SER A 215 -5.23 6.08 7.01
C SER A 215 -4.35 5.56 5.88
N ASN A 216 -4.70 5.94 4.65
CA ASN A 216 -3.85 5.67 3.48
C ASN A 216 -4.04 6.75 2.42
N THR A 217 -2.93 7.25 1.89
CA THR A 217 -2.89 8.22 0.79
C THR A 217 -2.83 7.52 -0.57
N GLY A 218 -3.52 8.08 -1.56
CA GLY A 218 -3.46 7.72 -2.97
C GLY A 218 -3.24 8.97 -3.81
N PHE A 219 -2.50 8.80 -4.90
CA PHE A 219 -2.21 9.88 -5.86
C PHE A 219 -2.66 9.43 -7.25
N THR A 220 -3.11 10.41 -8.04
CA THR A 220 -3.42 10.25 -9.46
C THR A 220 -2.81 11.44 -10.19
N CYS A 221 -2.18 11.20 -11.34
CA CYS A 221 -1.51 12.26 -12.10
C CYS A 221 -2.10 12.34 -13.50
N ARG A 222 -2.33 13.56 -14.00
CA ARG A 222 -2.71 13.82 -15.39
C ARG A 222 -2.07 15.08 -15.93
N LEU A 223 -1.98 15.20 -17.25
CA LEU A 223 -1.62 16.46 -17.90
C LEU A 223 -2.63 17.56 -17.53
N ALA A 224 -2.16 18.78 -17.30
CA ALA A 224 -2.99 19.85 -16.73
C ALA A 224 -4.24 20.15 -17.59
N THR A 225 -4.08 20.26 -18.90
CA THR A 225 -5.16 20.51 -19.87
C THR A 225 -5.57 19.26 -20.67
N ASN A 226 -5.06 18.08 -20.29
CA ASN A 226 -5.21 16.81 -21.02
C ASN A 226 -4.74 16.90 -22.49
N ASN A 227 -3.74 17.75 -22.79
CA ASN A 227 -3.27 17.98 -24.15
C ASN A 227 -1.73 17.99 -24.19
N SER A 228 -1.12 16.95 -24.75
CA SER A 228 0.34 16.80 -24.83
C SER A 228 1.03 17.98 -25.53
N GLY A 229 0.45 18.54 -26.59
CA GLY A 229 1.02 19.67 -27.34
C GLY A 229 0.98 21.02 -26.62
N ARG A 230 0.28 21.12 -25.47
CA ARG A 230 0.28 22.31 -24.58
C ARG A 230 0.96 22.03 -23.25
N ASP A 231 0.74 20.83 -22.72
CA ASP A 231 1.19 20.45 -21.40
C ASP A 231 2.61 19.91 -21.39
N ILE A 232 3.18 19.49 -22.54
CA ILE A 232 4.56 18.99 -22.64
C ILE A 232 5.39 19.91 -23.55
N CYS A 233 6.56 20.31 -23.05
CA CYS A 233 7.54 21.10 -23.77
C CYS A 233 8.89 20.37 -23.79
N ILE A 234 9.52 20.26 -24.96
CA ILE A 234 10.81 19.61 -25.17
C ILE A 234 11.87 20.70 -25.43
N SER A 235 12.97 20.70 -24.68
CA SER A 235 14.10 21.61 -24.93
C SER A 235 14.92 21.17 -26.15
N PRO A 236 15.72 22.06 -26.77
CA PRO A 236 16.66 21.67 -27.83
C PRO A 236 17.67 20.60 -27.41
N ASN A 237 17.88 20.40 -26.10
CA ASN A 237 18.78 19.39 -25.54
C ASN A 237 18.07 18.05 -25.26
N GLY A 238 16.78 17.93 -25.59
CA GLY A 238 15.94 16.78 -25.28
C GLY A 238 15.33 16.80 -23.87
N ASP A 239 15.49 17.86 -23.08
CA ASP A 239 14.85 17.92 -21.75
C ASP A 239 13.33 17.95 -21.90
N ILE A 240 12.65 16.99 -21.27
CA ILE A 240 11.19 16.95 -21.24
C ILE A 240 10.72 17.74 -20.02
N THR A 241 9.83 18.68 -20.22
CA THR A 241 9.14 19.41 -19.15
C THR A 241 7.63 19.26 -19.32
N ALA A 242 6.89 19.05 -18.24
CA ALA A 242 5.43 18.90 -18.31
C ALA A 242 4.65 19.67 -17.23
N ASN A 243 3.44 20.08 -17.59
CA ASN A 243 2.44 20.69 -16.71
C ASN A 243 1.45 19.63 -16.25
N LEU A 244 1.39 19.37 -14.95
CA LEU A 244 0.59 18.29 -14.36
C LEU A 244 -0.41 18.80 -13.34
N ILE A 245 -1.51 18.05 -13.21
CA ILE A 245 -2.42 18.08 -12.07
C ILE A 245 -2.29 16.75 -11.35
N ILE A 246 -1.99 16.84 -10.05
CA ILE A 246 -1.89 15.71 -9.13
C ILE A 246 -3.13 15.74 -8.25
N GLY A 247 -4.03 14.78 -8.46
CA GLY A 247 -5.14 14.48 -7.58
C GLY A 247 -4.66 13.69 -6.37
N ILE A 248 -5.08 14.11 -5.19
CA ILE A 248 -4.71 13.54 -3.90
C ILE A 248 -5.99 13.00 -3.27
N CYS A 249 -6.00 11.74 -2.84
CA CYS A 249 -7.10 11.14 -2.09
C CYS A 249 -6.55 10.48 -0.84
N VAL A 250 -6.98 10.93 0.34
CA VAL A 250 -6.69 10.26 1.61
C VAL A 250 -7.92 9.49 2.02
N THR A 251 -7.80 8.17 2.11
CA THR A 251 -8.83 7.31 2.71
C THR A 251 -8.56 7.24 4.21
N MET A 252 -9.57 7.57 5.00
CA MET A 252 -9.55 7.53 6.46
C MET A 252 -10.63 6.58 6.95
N GLU A 253 -10.32 5.78 7.96
CA GLU A 253 -11.27 4.90 8.66
C GLU A 253 -11.05 5.08 10.16
N LYS A 254 -12.10 5.50 10.88
CA LYS A 254 -12.09 5.66 12.34
C LYS A 254 -12.99 4.61 12.95
N LYS A 255 -12.59 4.07 14.10
CA LYS A 255 -13.33 3.03 14.81
C LYS A 255 -13.36 3.31 16.30
N ILE A 256 -14.51 3.06 16.92
CA ILE A 256 -14.58 2.89 18.36
C ILE A 256 -14.43 1.40 18.64
N THR A 257 -13.32 1.03 19.29
CA THR A 257 -13.05 -0.34 19.73
C THR A 257 -13.38 -0.51 21.20
N VAL A 258 -13.90 -1.69 21.56
CA VAL A 258 -14.14 -2.10 22.94
C VAL A 258 -13.51 -3.48 23.13
N PRO A 259 -12.66 -3.68 24.16
CA PRO A 259 -12.19 -5.01 24.55
C PRO A 259 -13.38 -5.89 24.98
N VAL A 260 -13.48 -7.08 24.38
CA VAL A 260 -14.54 -8.05 24.63
C VAL A 260 -13.98 -9.45 24.78
N GLN A 261 -14.65 -10.28 25.57
CA GLN A 261 -14.46 -11.72 25.57
C GLN A 261 -15.51 -12.34 24.66
N ILE A 262 -15.06 -12.99 23.58
CA ILE A 262 -15.94 -13.73 22.65
C ILE A 262 -15.73 -15.22 22.86
N CYS A 263 -16.81 -15.97 23.06
CA CYS A 263 -16.76 -17.43 22.98
C CYS A 263 -16.76 -17.83 21.50
N VAL A 264 -15.60 -18.20 20.97
CA VAL A 264 -15.47 -18.70 19.60
C VAL A 264 -15.54 -20.22 19.62
N LEU A 265 -16.30 -20.78 18.68
CA LEU A 265 -16.37 -22.22 18.46
C LEU A 265 -15.03 -22.68 17.86
N SER A 266 -14.25 -23.44 18.65
CA SER A 266 -12.94 -23.96 18.27
C SER A 266 -12.79 -25.46 18.56
N THR A 267 -12.22 -26.21 17.62
CA THR A 267 -11.85 -27.63 17.80
C THR A 267 -10.59 -27.82 18.68
N GLY A 268 -10.10 -26.76 19.33
CA GLY A 268 -8.93 -26.78 20.21
C GLY A 268 -7.91 -25.69 19.86
N PHE A 269 -6.64 -25.94 20.18
CA PHE A 269 -5.50 -25.19 19.65
C PHE A 269 -4.87 -26.00 18.51
N ALA A 270 -4.37 -25.32 17.48
CA ALA A 270 -3.65 -25.97 16.38
C ALA A 270 -2.26 -26.43 16.86
N GLU A 271 -2.13 -27.71 17.20
CA GLU A 271 -0.84 -28.33 17.48
C GLU A 271 -0.19 -28.79 16.17
N ALA A 272 0.95 -28.18 15.82
CA ALA A 272 1.77 -28.68 14.72
C ALA A 272 2.29 -30.09 15.06
N PRO A 273 2.38 -31.02 14.09
CA PRO A 273 2.84 -32.37 14.35
C PRO A 273 4.26 -32.38 14.94
N LEU A 274 4.41 -33.10 16.04
CA LEU A 274 5.63 -33.15 16.84
C LEU A 274 6.75 -33.86 16.04
N GLN A 275 7.77 -33.10 15.63
CA GLN A 275 8.92 -33.68 14.95
C GLN A 275 9.93 -34.18 16.00
N GLU A 276 9.74 -35.42 16.45
CA GLU A 276 10.66 -36.07 17.40
C GLU A 276 12.08 -36.17 16.81
N ASN A 277 12.97 -35.29 17.29
CA ASN A 277 14.42 -35.42 17.16
C ASN A 277 15.10 -34.87 18.43
N THR A 278 14.79 -35.45 19.58
CA THR A 278 15.56 -35.19 20.80
C THR A 278 16.89 -35.94 20.73
N SER A 279 18.00 -35.20 20.58
CA SER A 279 19.25 -35.59 21.24
C SER A 279 19.26 -34.95 22.63
N ASP A 280 19.55 -35.74 23.68
CA ASP A 280 19.29 -35.45 25.11
C ASP A 280 20.05 -34.27 25.77
N PHE A 281 20.31 -33.16 25.07
CA PHE A 281 20.99 -32.00 25.65
C PHE A 281 20.46 -30.66 25.10
N ILE A 282 19.66 -29.97 25.94
CA ILE A 282 19.28 -28.55 25.88
C ILE A 282 18.17 -28.20 24.86
N ASN A 283 17.18 -27.39 25.29
CA ASN A 283 16.05 -26.93 24.48
C ASN A 283 15.67 -25.47 24.81
N CYS A 284 15.46 -24.62 23.78
CA CYS A 284 15.01 -23.20 23.78
C CYS A 284 15.10 -22.63 22.33
N PRO A 285 14.52 -21.44 22.00
CA PRO A 285 13.12 -20.98 21.92
C PRO A 285 12.65 -20.90 20.43
N GLY A 286 11.52 -20.31 19.96
CA GLY A 286 10.32 -19.69 20.56
C GLY A 286 9.43 -18.97 19.51
N LEU A 287 8.34 -18.34 19.98
CA LEU A 287 7.88 -16.96 19.63
C LEU A 287 7.32 -16.55 18.22
N PHE A 288 6.72 -17.46 17.43
CA PHE A 288 5.97 -17.14 16.16
C PHE A 288 6.84 -16.51 15.03
N PRO A 289 6.32 -16.18 13.81
CA PRO A 289 5.03 -16.44 13.13
C PRO A 289 5.23 -17.27 11.82
N ASP A 290 4.38 -17.34 10.77
CA ASP A 290 3.07 -16.75 10.40
C ASP A 290 2.27 -17.67 9.42
N ARG A 291 1.26 -17.12 8.70
CA ARG A 291 0.28 -17.74 7.77
C ARG A 291 0.63 -17.38 6.29
N ASN A 292 -0.11 -17.69 5.21
CA ASN A 292 -1.55 -17.58 4.90
C ASN A 292 -1.90 -18.28 3.55
N ASP A 293 -3.18 -18.28 3.17
CA ASP A 293 -3.82 -19.23 2.22
C ASP A 293 -4.16 -18.66 0.82
N GLY A 294 -4.55 -19.51 -0.15
CA GLY A 294 -5.22 -19.06 -1.39
C GLY A 294 -5.30 -20.07 -2.57
N CYS A 295 -6.51 -20.46 -2.98
CA CYS A 295 -6.76 -21.36 -4.12
C CYS A 295 -7.15 -20.63 -5.42
N CYS A 296 -6.79 -21.18 -6.58
CA CYS A 296 -7.52 -21.00 -7.83
C CYS A 296 -7.46 -22.24 -8.76
N ASP A 297 -8.64 -22.84 -8.96
CA ASP A 297 -8.99 -23.83 -9.98
C ASP A 297 -9.01 -23.22 -11.41
N ALA A 298 -9.02 -23.93 -12.55
CA ALA A 298 -8.90 -25.37 -12.83
C ALA A 298 -8.63 -25.62 -14.34
N SER A 299 -8.29 -26.87 -14.67
CA SER A 299 -8.56 -27.58 -15.94
C SER A 299 -7.84 -27.18 -17.24
N GLY A 300 -7.30 -28.19 -17.95
CA GLY A 300 -6.91 -28.09 -19.36
C GLY A 300 -5.71 -28.95 -19.78
N ASN A 301 -5.94 -30.23 -20.12
CA ASN A 301 -4.91 -31.04 -20.80
C ASN A 301 -4.65 -30.50 -22.22
N GLY A 302 -3.38 -30.26 -22.58
CA GLY A 302 -3.02 -29.86 -23.94
C GLY A 302 -1.51 -29.73 -24.15
N TYR A 303 -0.97 -30.57 -25.04
CA TYR A 303 0.45 -30.71 -25.35
C TYR A 303 1.17 -29.42 -25.82
N ALA A 304 2.49 -29.44 -25.62
CA ALA A 304 3.56 -28.85 -26.44
C ALA A 304 4.27 -27.56 -25.94
N SER A 305 5.57 -27.74 -25.68
CA SER A 305 6.71 -26.87 -26.03
C SER A 305 6.57 -25.34 -25.92
N GLY A 306 7.35 -24.75 -25.01
CA GLY A 306 7.62 -23.31 -25.00
C GLY A 306 8.54 -22.88 -23.87
N SER A 307 9.74 -22.40 -24.22
CA SER A 307 10.69 -21.82 -23.28
C SER A 307 10.18 -20.49 -22.68
N CYS A 308 10.31 -20.33 -21.36
CA CYS A 308 10.41 -19.02 -20.71
C CYS A 308 11.72 -19.01 -19.91
N SER A 309 12.79 -18.41 -20.44
CA SER A 309 13.05 -16.96 -20.46
C SER A 309 13.39 -16.45 -19.05
N GLN A 310 14.69 -16.26 -18.81
CA GLN A 310 15.20 -15.67 -17.58
C GLN A 310 14.66 -14.24 -17.44
N VAL A 311 14.02 -13.95 -16.30
CA VAL A 311 13.70 -12.56 -15.93
C VAL A 311 15.00 -11.89 -15.51
N GLN A 312 15.49 -10.96 -16.33
CA GLN A 312 16.65 -10.15 -15.97
C GLN A 312 16.31 -9.23 -14.81
N VAL A 313 17.18 -9.23 -13.80
CA VAL A 313 17.28 -8.14 -12.83
C VAL A 313 18.07 -7.02 -13.49
N CYS A 314 17.52 -5.81 -13.44
CA CYS A 314 18.25 -4.56 -13.59
C CYS A 314 17.55 -3.53 -12.68
N ASP A 315 18.20 -2.55 -12.09
CA ASP A 315 19.54 -2.38 -11.51
C ASP A 315 19.55 -0.92 -11.04
N THR A 316 20.39 -0.59 -10.05
CA THR A 316 20.59 0.78 -9.59
C THR A 316 21.21 1.66 -10.69
N CYS A 317 20.89 2.97 -10.69
CA CYS A 317 21.50 3.94 -11.60
C CYS A 317 23.01 4.04 -11.36
N PRO A 318 23.90 3.67 -12.32
CA PRO A 318 25.33 3.79 -12.14
C PRO A 318 25.83 5.20 -12.51
N PRO A 319 26.90 5.71 -11.87
CA PRO A 319 27.58 6.92 -12.32
C PRO A 319 28.34 6.69 -13.63
N GLN A 320 28.50 7.77 -14.41
CA GLN A 320 29.11 7.71 -15.75
C GLN A 320 30.54 7.13 -15.74
N GLN A 321 30.81 6.22 -16.68
CA GLN A 321 32.14 6.01 -17.21
C GLN A 321 32.15 6.28 -18.72
N ASN A 322 33.23 6.92 -19.16
CA ASN A 322 33.35 7.57 -20.46
C ASN A 322 33.95 6.59 -21.48
N ILE A 323 33.19 6.17 -22.49
CA ILE A 323 33.69 5.32 -23.59
C ILE A 323 33.12 5.82 -24.92
N ASP A 324 34.01 6.05 -25.89
CA ASP A 324 33.68 6.49 -27.25
C ASP A 324 32.78 5.48 -27.99
N CYS A 325 31.68 5.97 -28.57
CA CYS A 325 30.88 5.23 -29.55
C CYS A 325 31.16 5.75 -30.96
N GLY A 326 32.03 5.05 -31.69
CA GLY A 326 32.33 5.34 -33.09
C GLY A 326 31.10 5.17 -34.00
N CYS A 327 30.83 6.18 -34.82
CA CYS A 327 29.70 6.17 -35.76
C CYS A 327 29.98 5.27 -36.97
N GLY A 328 29.34 4.11 -37.03
CA GLY A 328 29.42 3.20 -38.17
C GLY A 328 28.38 3.52 -39.26
N CYS A 329 28.77 4.33 -40.25
CA CYS A 329 28.00 4.55 -41.47
C CYS A 329 28.80 4.08 -42.69
N GLY A 330 28.25 3.13 -43.46
CA GLY A 330 28.83 2.52 -44.67
C GLY A 330 28.50 1.03 -44.75
N ASP A 331 28.17 0.41 -45.89
CA ASP A 331 27.99 0.92 -47.26
C ASP A 331 26.87 0.14 -47.95
N TYR A 332 26.05 0.81 -48.78
CA TYR A 332 25.17 0.13 -49.74
C TYR A 332 25.80 0.21 -51.14
N GLN A 333 25.89 -0.94 -51.81
CA GLN A 333 26.57 -1.08 -53.10
C GLN A 333 25.89 -0.28 -54.22
N GLN A 334 26.70 0.40 -55.04
CA GLN A 334 26.24 1.11 -56.23
C GLN A 334 25.82 0.13 -57.34
N ALA A 335 24.66 0.39 -57.97
CA ALA A 335 24.25 -0.29 -59.19
C ALA A 335 25.00 0.30 -60.40
N THR A 336 25.49 -0.55 -61.29
CA THR A 336 26.24 -0.15 -62.50
C THR A 336 25.31 0.30 -63.64
N PRO A 337 25.70 1.32 -64.44
CA PRO A 337 24.94 1.73 -65.62
C PRO A 337 25.21 0.81 -66.82
N TYR A 338 24.16 0.41 -67.53
CA TYR A 338 24.26 -0.28 -68.81
C TYR A 338 24.44 0.72 -69.97
N ASN A 339 25.46 0.50 -70.80
CA ASN A 339 25.62 1.19 -72.08
C ASN A 339 24.76 0.54 -73.18
N ARG A 340 23.76 1.25 -73.70
CA ARG A 340 23.48 1.37 -75.14
C ARG A 340 22.42 2.43 -75.44
#